data_AF-A0A944X8X8-F1
#
_entry.id   AF-A0A944X8X8-F1
#
_cell.length_a   1.000
_cell.length_b   1.000
_cell.length_c   1.000
_cell.angle_alpha   90.00
_cell.angle_beta   90.00
_cell.angle_gamma   90.00
#
_symmetry.space_group_name_H-M   'P 1'
#
loop_
_entity.id
_entity.type
_entity.pdbx_description
1 polymer ?
#
loop_
_entity_poly.entity_id
_entity_poly.type
_entity_poly.pdbx_seq_one_letter_code
_entity_poly.pdbx_strand_id
1 'polypeptide(L)' 'MIWDLIQQVQLSNASNQREDLETRVQRLESQLRSTNNTMVELLKLLEKRFGEDLDGDGRIG' A
#
# COMPACT_ATOMS: atom_id res chain seq x y z
N MET A 1 -24.71 -29.02 -20.03
CA MET A 1 -24.33 -28.19 -21.21
C MET A 1 -25.25 -26.98 -21.32
N ILE A 2 -24.74 -25.79 -21.65
CA ILE A 2 -25.29 -24.44 -21.37
C ILE A 2 -25.20 -24.06 -19.89
N TRP A 3 -25.81 -24.82 -18.98
CA TRP A 3 -25.72 -24.51 -17.54
C TRP A 3 -24.27 -24.55 -17.01
N ASP A 4 -23.46 -25.50 -17.47
CA ASP A 4 -22.03 -25.58 -17.10
C ASP A 4 -21.23 -24.38 -17.62
N LEU A 5 -21.56 -23.88 -18.82
CA LEU A 5 -20.91 -22.72 -19.43
C LEU A 5 -21.25 -21.44 -18.65
N ILE A 6 -22.52 -21.28 -18.26
CA ILE A 6 -22.95 -20.14 -17.43
C ILE A 6 -22.25 -20.18 -16.07
N GLN A 7 -22.14 -21.35 -15.43
CA GLN A 7 -21.40 -21.49 -14.18
C GLN A 7 -19.92 -21.15 -14.34
N GLN A 8 -19.29 -21.63 -15.41
CA GLN A 8 -17.88 -21.35 -15.70
C GLN A 8 -17.62 -19.84 -15.89
N VAL A 9 -18.51 -19.12 -16.57
CA VAL A 9 -18.43 -17.67 -16.75
C VAL A 9 -18.63 -16.92 -15.43
N GLN A 10 -19.55 -17.35 -14.57
CA GLN A 10 -19.75 -16.73 -13.26
C GLN A 10 -18.53 -16.92 -12.36
N LEU A 11 -17.96 -18.13 -12.34
CA LEU A 11 -16.74 -18.42 -11.59
C LEU A 11 -15.53 -17.63 -12.12
N SER A 12 -15.37 -17.51 -13.44
CA SER A 12 -14.30 -16.70 -14.03
C SER A 12 -14.46 -15.22 -13.68
N ASN A 13 -15.67 -14.67 -13.73
CA ASN A 13 -15.92 -13.27 -13.41
C ASN A 13 -15.63 -12.98 -11.92
N ALA A 14 -16.05 -13.88 -11.02
CA ALA A 14 -15.75 -13.76 -9.60
C ALA A 14 -14.24 -13.87 -9.32
N SER A 15 -13.52 -14.76 -10.02
CA SER A 15 -12.07 -14.89 -9.93
C SER A 15 -11.35 -13.62 -10.39
N ASN A 16 -11.71 -13.10 -11.56
CA ASN A 16 -11.12 -11.89 -12.13
C ASN A 16 -11.36 -10.67 -11.23
N GLN A 17 -12.55 -10.57 -10.61
CA GLN A 17 -12.85 -9.49 -9.69
C GLN A 17 -12.04 -9.59 -8.38
N ARG A 18 -11.79 -10.81 -7.89
CA ARG A 18 -10.89 -11.02 -6.75
C ARG A 18 -9.45 -10.65 -7.09
N GLU A 19 -8.96 -11.05 -8.25
CA GLU A 19 -7.61 -10.72 -8.74
C GLU A 19 -7.41 -9.20 -8.90
N ASP A 20 -8.43 -8.48 -9.39
CA ASP A 20 -8.41 -7.01 -9.44
C ASP A 20 -8.31 -6.39 -8.04
N LEU A 21 -9.10 -6.89 -7.09
CA LEU A 21 -9.07 -6.40 -5.71
C LEU A 21 -7.73 -6.66 -5.02
N GLU A 22 -7.16 -7.86 -5.17
CA GLU A 22 -5.84 -8.20 -4.62
C GLU A 22 -4.75 -7.30 -5.22
N THR A 23 -4.78 -7.09 -6.53
CA THR A 23 -3.85 -6.19 -7.23
C THR A 23 -3.97 -4.75 -6.72
N ARG A 24 -5.20 -4.28 -6.48
CA ARG A 24 -5.45 -2.93 -5.94
C ARG A 24 -4.98 -2.80 -4.49
N VAL A 25 -5.19 -3.82 -3.66
CA VAL A 25 -4.67 -3.83 -2.28
C VAL A 25 -3.16 -3.78 -2.27
N GLN A 26 -2.47 -4.62 -3.05
CA GLN A 26 -1.01 -4.60 -3.16
C GLN A 26 -0.47 -3.24 -3.60
N ARG A 27 -1.14 -2.58 -4.55
CA ARG A 27 -0.78 -1.23 -5.00
C ARG A 27 -0.93 -0.20 -3.88
N LEU A 28 -2.04 -0.25 -3.14
CA LEU A 28 -2.28 0.67 -2.02
C LEU A 28 -1.28 0.45 -0.88
N GLU A 29 -0.97 -0.81 -0.55
CA GLU A 29 0.05 -1.14 0.45
C GLU A 29 1.44 -0.63 0.04
N SER A 30 1.80 -0.78 -1.24
CA SER A 30 3.06 -0.26 -1.77
C SER A 30 3.12 1.27 -1.71
N GLN A 31 2.03 1.96 -2.04
CA GLN A 31 1.94 3.41 -1.97
C GLN A 31 2.04 3.90 -0.52
N LEU A 32 1.32 3.25 0.41
CA LEU A 32 1.37 3.59 1.83
C LEU A 32 2.78 3.43 2.41
N ARG A 33 3.49 2.34 2.07
CA ARG A 33 4.89 2.15 2.45
C ARG A 33 5.79 3.24 1.89
N SER A 34 5.61 3.60 0.63
CA SER A 34 6.37 4.69 0.01
C SER A 34 6.14 6.03 0.72
N THR A 35 4.88 6.37 1.01
CA THR A 35 4.54 7.61 1.71
C THR A 35 5.12 7.65 3.11
N ASN A 36 5.02 6.55 3.87
CA ASN A 36 5.62 6.46 5.20
C ASN A 36 7.14 6.63 5.15
N ASN A 37 7.81 6.01 4.19
CA ASN A 37 9.26 6.17 4.04
C ASN A 37 9.62 7.63 3.74
N THR A 38 8.89 8.30 2.85
CA THR A 38 9.11 9.72 2.55
C THR A 38 8.85 10.60 3.78
N MET A 39 7.80 10.32 4.56
CA MET A 39 7.53 11.05 5.80
C MET A 39 8.67 10.90 6.81
N VAL A 40 9.19 9.69 6.99
CA VAL A 40 10.34 9.43 7.86
C VAL A 40 11.58 10.18 7.36
N GLU A 41 11.88 10.13 6.07
CA GLU A 41 13.02 10.87 5.50
C GLU A 41 12.87 12.39 5.65
N LEU A 42 11.66 12.91 5.54
CA LEU A 42 11.38 14.33 5.77
C LEU A 42 11.56 14.71 7.24
N LEU A 43 11.06 13.90 8.19
CA LEU A 43 11.25 14.13 9.62
C LEU A 43 12.74 14.20 9.96
N LYS A 44 13.51 13.21 9.53
CA LYS A 44 14.97 13.16 9.64
C LYS A 44 15.67 14.42 9.12
N LEU A 45 15.27 14.87 7.93
CA LEU A 45 15.83 16.07 7.32
C LEU A 45 15.44 17.34 8.09
N LEU A 46 14.22 17.40 8.63
CA LEU A 46 13.75 18.50 9.48
C LEU A 46 14.51 18.51 10.81
N GLU A 47 14.65 17.38 11.50
CA GLU A 47 15.42 17.27 12.74
C GLU A 47 16.85 17.73 12.53
N LYS A 48 17.51 17.26 11.47
CA LYS A 48 18.86 17.68 11.13
C LYS A 48 18.97 19.19 10.84
N ARG A 49 17.93 19.79 10.25
CA ARG A 49 17.91 21.23 9.92
C ARG A 49 17.62 22.11 11.14
N PHE A 50 16.73 21.68 12.02
CA PHE A 50 16.28 22.46 13.17
C PHE A 50 17.07 22.16 14.45
N GLY A 51 17.79 21.03 14.51
CA GLY A 51 18.54 20.61 15.69
C GLY A 51 17.65 20.22 16.87
N GLU A 52 16.39 19.86 16.58
CA GLU A 52 15.39 19.44 17.55
C GLU A 52 14.93 18.02 17.18
N ASP A 53 14.68 17.22 18.22
CA ASP A 53 14.08 15.89 18.11
C ASP A 53 12.57 16.05 17.86
N LEU A 54 12.10 15.66 16.67
CA LEU A 54 10.71 15.86 16.25
C LEU A 54 9.89 14.57 16.37
N ASP A 55 10.53 13.41 16.29
CA ASP A 55 9.86 12.11 16.43
C ASP A 55 9.90 11.54 17.87
N GLY A 56 10.70 12.14 18.76
CA GLY A 56 10.77 11.84 20.18
C GLY A 56 11.68 10.66 20.53
N ASP A 57 12.56 10.24 19.62
CA ASP A 57 13.49 9.11 19.83
C ASP A 57 14.75 9.49 20.65
N GLY A 58 14.91 10.78 20.99
CA GLY A 58 16.04 11.33 21.72
C GLY A 58 17.30 11.52 20.89
N ARG A 59 17.22 11.32 19.56
CA ARG A 59 18.30 11.57 18.59
C ARG A 59 17.83 12.64 17.62
N ILE A 60 18.79 13.21 16.90
CA ILE A 60 18.54 14.17 15.83
C ILE A 60 19.10 13.49 14.58
N GLY A 61 18.26 12.97 13.66
CA GLY A 61 18.82 12.19 12.57
C GLY A 61 17.89 11.44 11.64
#